data_AF-A0AAV0GQV2-F1
#
_entry.id   AF-A0AAV0GQV2-F1
#
_cell.length_a   1.000
_cell.length_b   1.000
_cell.length_c   1.000
_cell.angle_alpha   90.00
_cell.angle_beta   90.00
_cell.angle_gamma   90.00
#
_symmetry.space_group_name_H-M   'P 1'
#
loop_
_entity.id
_entity.type
_entity.pdbx_description
1 polymer ?
#
loop_
_entity_poly.entity_id
_entity_poly.type
_entity_poly.pdbx_seq_one_letter_code
_entity_poly.pdbx_strand_id
1 'polypeptide(L)'
;MLKRENSISVATIAPFHTTLAPYAALFRRYGGLVDYVNYQFYTDKVRNPVAYLAAFRLRAGQFGKEKLLPSYKVNGRGIQGDGFFDALAMLERNGFDVNGVMIFSADASAAAGVNFEYEKNQKLPRRVSAG
;
A
#
# COMPACT_ATOMS: atom_id res chain seq x y z
N MET A 1 -0.75 14.91 -22.23
CA MET A 1 -0.66 13.70 -21.38
C MET A 1 0.27 14.08 -20.24
N LEU A 2 -0.26 14.29 -19.03
CA LEU A 2 0.36 15.07 -17.95
C LEU A 2 1.83 14.72 -17.63
N LYS A 3 2.22 13.44 -17.70
CA LYS A 3 3.63 13.02 -17.53
C LYS A 3 4.55 13.48 -18.66
N ARG A 4 4.09 13.48 -19.92
CA ARG A 4 4.86 13.97 -21.08
C ARG A 4 5.01 15.49 -21.08
N GLU A 5 4.04 16.19 -20.48
CA GLU A 5 4.03 17.64 -20.32
C GLU A 5 4.75 18.10 -19.05
N ASN A 6 5.37 17.17 -18.29
CA ASN A 6 5.99 17.41 -16.99
C ASN A 6 5.07 18.09 -15.96
N SER A 7 3.75 18.00 -16.13
CA SER A 7 2.77 18.56 -15.18
C SER A 7 2.64 17.71 -13.92
N ILE A 8 3.00 16.42 -14.00
CA ILE A 8 3.08 15.51 -12.84
C ILE A 8 4.34 14.66 -12.93
N SER A 9 4.95 14.38 -11.78
CA SER A 9 6.07 13.44 -11.64
C SER A 9 5.61 12.05 -11.19
N VAL A 10 4.51 11.98 -10.43
CA VAL A 10 3.99 10.74 -9.83
C VAL A 10 2.52 10.55 -10.21
N ALA A 11 2.14 9.33 -10.57
CA ALA A 11 0.78 8.90 -10.80
C ALA A 11 0.51 7.59 -10.04
N THR A 12 -0.58 7.56 -9.29
CA THR A 12 -1.00 6.38 -8.53
C THR A 12 -2.42 5.96 -8.89
N ILE A 13 -2.76 4.70 -8.62
CA ILE A 13 -4.13 4.19 -8.66
C ILE A 13 -4.48 3.58 -7.31
N ALA A 14 -5.76 3.63 -6.90
CA ALA A 14 -6.22 3.14 -5.61
C ALA A 14 -7.37 2.12 -5.72
N PRO A 15 -7.13 0.96 -6.38
CA PRO A 15 -8.14 -0.09 -6.52
C PRO A 15 -8.58 -0.68 -5.18
N PHE A 16 -9.75 -1.29 -5.18
CA PHE A 16 -10.26 -2.11 -4.10
C PHE A 16 -11.10 -3.26 -4.66
N HIS A 17 -11.62 -4.14 -3.80
CA HIS A 17 -12.18 -5.43 -4.24
C HIS A 17 -13.20 -5.32 -5.40
N THR A 18 -14.17 -4.40 -5.37
CA THR A 18 -15.21 -4.31 -6.42
C THR A 18 -14.74 -3.59 -7.68
N THR A 19 -13.66 -2.82 -7.60
CA THR A 19 -13.08 -2.08 -8.73
C THR A 19 -11.87 -2.78 -9.34
N LEU A 20 -11.57 -3.99 -8.89
CA LEU A 20 -10.39 -4.74 -9.31
C LEU A 20 -10.31 -4.92 -10.83
N ALA A 21 -11.40 -5.33 -11.48
CA ALA A 21 -11.43 -5.63 -12.91
C ALA A 21 -11.04 -4.42 -13.80
N PRO A 22 -11.68 -3.25 -13.68
CA PRO A 22 -11.31 -2.09 -14.49
C PRO A 22 -9.89 -1.58 -14.18
N TYR A 23 -9.45 -1.60 -12.92
CA TYR A 23 -8.08 -1.16 -12.59
C TYR A 23 -7.00 -2.15 -13.07
N ALA A 24 -7.26 -3.46 -13.05
CA ALA A 24 -6.35 -4.44 -13.63
C ALA A 24 -6.23 -4.26 -15.15
N ALA A 25 -7.33 -3.95 -15.85
CA ALA A 25 -7.28 -3.63 -17.28
C ALA A 25 -6.50 -2.34 -17.56
N LEU A 26 -6.72 -1.29 -16.76
CA LEU A 26 -5.96 -0.04 -16.83
C LEU A 26 -4.47 -0.30 -16.60
N PHE A 27 -4.12 -1.06 -15.56
CA PHE A 27 -2.73 -1.34 -15.22
C PHE A 27 -2.02 -2.19 -16.29
N ARG A 28 -2.69 -3.17 -16.90
CA ARG A 28 -2.11 -3.91 -18.04
C ARG A 28 -1.77 -3.00 -19.22
N ARG A 29 -2.59 -1.98 -19.48
CA ARG A 29 -2.41 -1.08 -20.64
C ARG A 29 -1.47 0.09 -20.34
N TYR A 30 -1.49 0.60 -19.11
CA TYR A 30 -0.82 1.86 -18.73
C TYR A 30 0.11 1.71 -17.52
N GLY A 31 0.41 0.48 -17.09
CA GLY A 31 1.21 0.21 -15.90
C GLY A 31 2.61 0.83 -15.95
N GLY A 32 3.17 1.05 -17.14
CA GLY A 32 4.43 1.80 -17.32
C GLY A 32 4.35 3.27 -16.87
N LEU A 33 3.15 3.85 -16.82
CA LEU A 33 2.90 5.23 -16.39
C LEU A 33 2.46 5.33 -14.92
N VAL A 34 2.11 4.22 -14.28
CA VAL A 34 1.72 4.16 -12.87
C VAL A 34 2.97 3.93 -12.03
N ASP A 35 3.23 4.76 -11.04
CA ASP A 35 4.40 4.60 -10.15
C ASP A 35 4.05 3.70 -8.96
N TYR A 36 2.89 3.93 -8.35
CA TYR A 36 2.43 3.15 -7.20
C TYR A 36 0.96 2.73 -7.32
N VAL A 37 0.64 1.59 -6.71
CA VAL A 37 -0.70 1.04 -6.57
C VAL A 37 -1.05 0.98 -5.09
N ASN A 38 -1.98 1.82 -4.69
CA ASN A 38 -2.49 1.94 -3.33
C ASN A 38 -3.72 1.03 -3.18
N TYR A 39 -3.55 -0.29 -3.38
CA TYR A 39 -4.66 -1.23 -3.23
C TYR A 39 -5.21 -1.14 -1.81
N GLN A 40 -6.51 -0.92 -1.65
CA GLN A 40 -7.15 -0.68 -0.36
C GLN A 40 -7.42 -2.01 0.39
N PHE A 41 -6.38 -2.60 0.97
CA PHE A 41 -6.43 -3.89 1.68
C PHE A 41 -7.43 -3.92 2.84
N TYR A 42 -7.66 -2.78 3.47
CA TYR A 42 -8.69 -2.63 4.51
C TYR A 42 -10.11 -2.95 4.01
N THR A 43 -10.34 -3.03 2.69
CA THR A 43 -11.65 -3.45 2.13
C THR A 43 -11.82 -4.96 2.04
N ASP A 44 -10.74 -5.74 2.06
CA ASP A 44 -10.76 -7.20 1.82
C ASP A 44 -11.02 -8.02 3.10
N LYS A 45 -11.48 -7.36 4.19
CA LYS A 45 -11.75 -7.97 5.52
C LYS A 45 -10.58 -8.79 6.10
N VAL A 46 -9.36 -8.55 5.64
CA VAL A 46 -8.13 -9.14 6.15
C VAL A 46 -7.85 -8.61 7.55
N ARG A 47 -7.71 -9.48 8.55
CA ARG A 47 -7.59 -9.08 9.98
C ARG A 47 -6.35 -9.59 10.70
N ASN A 48 -5.49 -10.35 10.04
CA ASN A 48 -4.26 -10.87 10.64
C ASN A 48 -3.09 -10.86 9.62
N PRO A 49 -1.83 -10.89 10.10
CA PRO A 49 -0.65 -10.78 9.24
C PRO A 49 -0.57 -11.85 8.14
N VAL A 50 -0.92 -13.09 8.44
CA VAL A 50 -0.86 -14.22 7.49
C VAL A 50 -1.84 -14.01 6.34
N ALA A 51 -3.08 -13.63 6.64
CA ALA A 51 -4.08 -13.30 5.63
C ALA A 51 -3.68 -12.06 4.82
N TYR A 52 -2.97 -11.10 5.44
CA TYR A 52 -2.47 -9.91 4.75
C TYR A 52 -1.38 -10.27 3.74
N LEU A 53 -0.40 -11.10 4.13
CA LEU A 53 0.60 -11.61 3.20
C LEU A 53 -0.04 -12.35 2.01
N ALA A 54 -1.04 -13.18 2.26
CA ALA A 54 -1.75 -13.91 1.20
C ALA A 54 -2.47 -12.96 0.24
N ALA A 55 -3.20 -11.97 0.76
CA ALA A 55 -3.86 -10.94 -0.05
C ALA A 55 -2.83 -10.11 -0.83
N PHE A 56 -1.72 -9.72 -0.19
CA PHE A 56 -0.67 -8.92 -0.83
C PHE A 56 -0.02 -9.68 -1.99
N ARG A 57 0.32 -10.96 -1.81
CA ARG A 57 0.83 -11.84 -2.88
C ARG A 57 -0.11 -11.89 -4.08
N LEU A 58 -1.40 -12.05 -3.83
CA LEU A 58 -2.41 -12.08 -4.88
C LEU A 58 -2.42 -10.76 -5.67
N ARG A 59 -2.43 -9.61 -4.97
CA ARG A 59 -2.43 -8.29 -5.62
C ARG A 59 -1.11 -7.97 -6.31
N ALA A 60 0.02 -8.43 -5.78
CA ALA A 60 1.33 -8.25 -6.38
C ALA A 60 1.42 -8.92 -7.76
N GLY A 61 0.79 -10.08 -7.93
CA GLY A 61 0.66 -10.74 -9.24
C GLY A 61 -0.21 -9.97 -10.24
N GLN A 62 -1.10 -9.08 -9.78
CA GLN A 62 -2.01 -8.30 -10.63
C GLN A 62 -1.48 -6.91 -10.96
N PHE A 63 -0.74 -6.30 -10.04
CA PHE A 63 -0.33 -4.90 -10.08
C PHE A 63 1.19 -4.70 -10.04
N GLY A 64 1.97 -5.79 -10.12
CA GLY A 64 3.42 -5.76 -10.05
C GLY A 64 3.91 -5.55 -8.61
N LYS A 65 4.71 -6.50 -8.12
CA LYS A 65 5.25 -6.47 -6.74
C LYS A 65 5.98 -5.17 -6.37
N GLU A 66 6.71 -4.58 -7.32
CA GLU A 66 7.53 -3.37 -7.09
C GLU A 66 6.71 -2.08 -6.97
N LYS A 67 5.44 -2.10 -7.43
CA LYS A 67 4.58 -0.91 -7.46
C LYS A 67 3.48 -0.95 -6.40
N LEU A 68 3.20 -2.11 -5.83
CA LEU A 68 2.12 -2.30 -4.88
C LEU A 68 2.56 -1.86 -3.48
N LEU A 69 1.86 -0.90 -2.91
CA LEU A 69 2.10 -0.46 -1.53
C LEU A 69 1.13 -1.17 -0.56
N PRO A 70 1.61 -1.60 0.62
CA PRO A 70 0.72 -1.95 1.73
C PRO A 70 -0.15 -0.75 2.09
N SER A 71 -1.39 -1.01 2.50
CA SER A 71 -2.30 0.01 2.97
C SER A 71 -3.00 -0.34 4.28
N TYR A 72 -3.33 0.70 5.03
CA TYR A 72 -3.95 0.61 6.35
C TYR A 72 -5.06 1.65 6.48
N LYS A 73 -6.17 1.29 7.14
CA LYS A 73 -7.19 2.24 7.54
C LYS A 73 -7.14 2.43 9.05
N VAL A 74 -6.99 3.68 9.46
CA VAL A 74 -6.94 4.07 10.87
C VAL A 74 -8.33 3.95 11.50
N ASN A 75 -8.40 3.30 12.67
CA ASN A 75 -9.61 3.04 13.44
C ASN A 75 -10.78 2.54 12.55
N GLY A 76 -10.50 1.49 11.78
CA GLY A 76 -11.36 1.08 10.70
C GLY A 76 -11.46 -0.42 10.53
N ARG A 77 -11.91 -0.81 9.33
CA ARG A 77 -11.95 -2.21 8.91
C ARG A 77 -10.55 -2.68 8.53
N GLY A 78 -10.35 -4.00 8.66
CA GLY A 78 -9.10 -4.66 8.30
C GLY A 78 -8.25 -4.96 9.54
N ILE A 79 -6.97 -5.20 9.31
CA ILE A 79 -5.95 -5.37 10.35
C ILE A 79 -5.75 -4.05 11.09
N GLN A 80 -5.53 -4.07 12.40
CA GLN A 80 -5.41 -2.88 13.26
C GLN A 80 -4.18 -3.00 14.18
N GLY A 81 -3.66 -1.85 14.62
CA GLY A 81 -2.57 -1.77 15.62
C GLY A 81 -1.31 -2.52 15.20
N ASP A 82 -0.66 -3.15 16.18
CA ASP A 82 0.58 -3.93 16.01
C ASP A 82 0.49 -5.01 14.93
N GLY A 83 -0.70 -5.56 14.70
CA GLY A 83 -0.92 -6.53 13.63
C GLY A 83 -0.54 -5.98 12.26
N PHE A 84 -0.72 -4.69 12.00
CA PHE A 84 -0.30 -4.10 10.73
C PHE A 84 1.23 -4.08 10.61
N PHE A 85 1.95 -3.70 11.66
CA PHE A 85 3.42 -3.73 11.66
C PHE A 85 3.98 -5.14 11.54
N ASP A 86 3.32 -6.13 12.17
CA ASP A 86 3.65 -7.55 11.99
C ASP A 86 3.44 -8.02 10.56
N ALA A 87 2.39 -7.52 9.89
CA ALA A 87 2.15 -7.78 8.48
C ALA A 87 3.27 -7.20 7.60
N LEU A 88 3.70 -5.95 7.85
CA LEU A 88 4.83 -5.35 7.12
C LEU A 88 6.11 -6.18 7.28
N ALA A 89 6.47 -6.54 8.53
CA ALA A 89 7.62 -7.39 8.79
C ALA A 89 7.47 -8.78 8.16
N MET A 90 6.25 -9.30 8.04
CA MET A 90 5.98 -10.56 7.36
C MET A 90 6.15 -10.43 5.83
N LEU A 91 5.77 -9.31 5.22
CA LEU A 91 6.01 -9.04 3.80
C LEU A 91 7.52 -9.03 3.49
N GLU A 92 8.29 -8.28 4.28
CA GLU A 92 9.76 -8.18 4.12
C GLU A 92 10.44 -9.55 4.23
N ARG A 93 10.11 -10.32 5.28
CA ARG A 93 10.63 -11.69 5.47
C ARG A 93 10.24 -12.66 4.34
N ASN A 94 9.24 -12.31 3.54
CA ASN A 94 8.75 -13.11 2.41
C ASN A 94 9.14 -12.53 1.05
N GLY A 95 10.14 -11.65 1.01
CA GLY A 95 10.79 -11.19 -0.23
C GLY A 95 10.07 -10.04 -0.94
N PHE A 96 9.18 -9.33 -0.25
CA PHE A 96 8.63 -8.06 -0.73
C PHE A 96 9.43 -6.89 -0.18
N ASP A 97 9.69 -5.90 -1.03
CA ASP A 97 10.29 -4.66 -0.60
C ASP A 97 9.19 -3.69 -0.12
N VAL A 98 9.26 -3.26 1.14
CA VAL A 98 8.28 -2.35 1.76
C VAL A 98 8.87 -0.95 1.80
N ASN A 99 8.84 -0.27 0.65
CA ASN A 99 9.40 1.09 0.48
C ASN A 99 8.45 2.23 0.84
N GLY A 100 7.31 1.91 1.45
CA GLY A 100 6.31 2.88 1.90
C GLY A 100 4.97 2.22 2.15
N VAL A 101 4.08 2.91 2.85
CA VAL A 101 2.69 2.47 3.03
C VAL A 101 1.70 3.61 2.75
N MET A 102 0.49 3.24 2.37
CA MET A 102 -0.63 4.17 2.26
C MET A 102 -1.49 4.09 3.53
N ILE A 103 -1.64 5.21 4.23
CA ILE A 103 -2.48 5.31 5.43
C ILE A 103 -3.74 6.11 5.11
N PHE A 104 -4.91 5.53 5.40
CA PHE A 104 -6.21 6.18 5.25
C PHE A 104 -6.87 6.36 6.63
N SER A 105 -6.98 7.57 7.19
CA SER A 105 -6.47 8.85 6.69
C SER A 105 -5.95 9.70 7.84
N ALA A 106 -5.30 10.81 7.51
CA ALA A 106 -4.83 11.80 8.48
C ALA A 106 -5.94 12.30 9.41
N ASP A 107 -7.16 12.51 8.89
CA ASP A 107 -8.33 12.93 9.68
C ASP A 107 -8.67 11.90 10.77
N ALA A 108 -8.65 10.62 10.40
CA ALA A 108 -8.88 9.52 11.35
C ALA A 108 -7.74 9.39 12.36
N SER A 109 -6.48 9.59 11.95
CA SER A 109 -5.33 9.63 12.86
C SER A 109 -5.43 10.76 13.88
N ALA A 110 -5.87 11.95 13.44
CA ALA A 110 -6.09 13.09 14.33
C ALA A 110 -7.24 12.82 15.31
N ALA A 111 -8.38 12.33 14.81
CA ALA A 111 -9.56 12.05 15.63
C ALA A 111 -9.35 10.90 16.63
N ALA A 112 -8.56 9.88 16.27
CA ALA A 112 -8.25 8.76 17.15
C ALA A 112 -7.22 9.11 18.24
N GLY A 113 -6.58 10.29 18.18
CA GLY A 113 -5.56 10.69 19.15
C GLY A 113 -4.26 9.86 19.09
N VAL A 114 -4.02 9.13 17.99
CA VAL A 114 -2.86 8.23 17.82
C VAL A 114 -1.58 8.96 17.41
N ASN A 115 -1.57 10.30 17.41
CA ASN A 115 -0.41 11.13 17.07
C ASN A 115 0.34 10.68 15.79
N PHE A 116 -0.40 10.24 14.77
CA PHE A 116 0.15 9.76 13.49
C PHE A 116 1.15 8.60 13.62
N GLU A 117 0.93 7.69 14.58
CA GLU A 117 1.81 6.55 14.85
C GLU A 117 2.12 5.73 13.58
N TYR A 118 1.13 5.41 12.77
CA TYR A 118 1.29 4.58 11.57
C TYR A 118 2.08 5.29 10.46
N GLU A 119 1.89 6.60 10.33
CA GLU A 119 2.59 7.44 9.36
C GLU A 119 4.05 7.67 9.77
N LYS A 120 4.33 7.73 11.08
CA LYS A 120 5.67 7.94 11.65
C LYS A 120 6.48 6.65 11.75
N ASN A 121 5.83 5.55 12.11
CA ASN A 121 6.48 4.27 12.43
C ASN A 121 6.38 3.24 11.30
N GLN A 122 5.91 3.64 10.11
CA GLN A 122 6.17 2.85 8.91
C GLN A 122 7.70 2.71 8.78
N LYS A 123 8.22 1.50 8.95
CA LYS A 123 9.65 1.24 8.74
C LYS A 123 9.92 1.43 7.25
N LEU A 124 10.37 2.62 6.86
CA LEU A 124 11.04 2.81 5.58
C LEU A 124 12.46 2.25 5.74
N PRO A 125 12.96 1.41 4.82
CA PRO A 125 14.37 1.06 4.85
C PRO A 125 15.18 2.36 4.86
N ARG A 126 16.01 2.55 5.90
CA ARG A 126 17.03 3.60 5.87
C ARG A 126 17.80 3.37 4.58
N ARG A 127 17.78 4.35 3.66
CA ARG A 127 18.73 4.35 2.54
C ARG A 127 20.10 4.09 3.17
N VAL A 128 20.68 2.93 2.89
CA VAL A 128 22.10 2.71 3.15
C VAL A 128 22.77 3.75 2.28
N SER A 129 23.30 4.79 2.92
CA SER A 129 24.16 5.76 2.27
C SER A 129 25.24 4.96 1.55
N ALA A 130 25.23 5.00 0.22
CA ALA A 130 26.30 4.44 -0.58
C ALA A 130 27.61 5.11 -0.13
N GLY A 131 28.50 4.30 0.45
CA GLY A 131 29.90 4.63 0.63
C GLY A 131 30.68 4.35 -0.64
#